data_AF-A0A7K8Y319-F1
#
_entry.id   AF-A0A7K8Y319-F1
#
_cell.length_a   1.000
_cell.length_b   1.000
_cell.length_c   1.000
_cell.angle_alpha   90.00
_cell.angle_beta   90.00
_cell.angle_gamma   90.00
#
_symmetry.space_group_name_H-M   'P 1'
#
loop_
_entity.id
_entity.type
_entity.pdbx_description
1 polymer ?
#
loop_
_entity_poly.entity_id
_entity_poly.type
_entity_poly.pdbx_seq_one_letter_code
_entity_poly.pdbx_strand_id
1 'polypeptide(L)'
;KCDSIYKGFASCLISLGDSMAQSVQQQQEKDVEDAQELDTICKSWEDFHTCASEVLSSCPEEAAAIWESLRQESRKIQFQGNLQELCSSRGHLASDRSSLPAETNQATLRGSAVPLCPQLLALLALPLLL
;
A
#
# COMPACT_ATOMS: atom_id res chain seq x y z
N LYS A 1 -8.16 -19.93 -3.43
CA LYS A 1 -6.73 -19.50 -3.61
C LYS A 1 -6.44 -18.19 -2.92
N CYS A 2 -7.44 -17.31 -2.80
CA CYS A 2 -7.36 -16.04 -2.09
C CYS A 2 -7.88 -16.07 -0.65
N ASP A 3 -8.32 -17.25 -0.19
CA ASP A 3 -8.94 -17.44 1.12
C ASP A 3 -7.99 -17.13 2.30
N SER A 4 -6.68 -17.17 2.06
CA SER A 4 -5.65 -16.89 3.06
C SER A 4 -5.19 -15.43 3.12
N ILE A 5 -5.63 -14.55 2.22
CA ILE A 5 -5.17 -13.14 2.20
C ILE A 5 -5.57 -12.42 3.48
N TYR A 6 -6.76 -12.72 4.02
CA TYR A 6 -7.23 -12.15 5.28
C TYR A 6 -6.37 -12.58 6.45
N LYS A 7 -6.03 -13.87 6.52
CA LYS A 7 -5.13 -14.40 7.54
C LYS A 7 -3.75 -13.75 7.43
N GLY A 8 -3.20 -13.64 6.23
CA GLY A 8 -1.90 -13.01 5.99
C GLY A 8 -1.88 -11.54 6.38
N PHE A 9 -2.87 -10.77 5.95
CA PHE A 9 -2.98 -9.34 6.27
C PHE A 9 -3.18 -9.11 7.77
N ALA A 10 -4.02 -9.91 8.42
CA ALA A 10 -4.20 -9.87 9.87
C ALA A 10 -2.89 -10.20 10.61
N SER A 11 -2.11 -11.18 10.14
CA SER A 11 -0.78 -11.46 10.69
C SER A 11 0.17 -10.26 10.55
N CYS A 12 0.15 -9.55 9.42
CA CYS A 12 0.95 -8.33 9.24
C CYS A 12 0.54 -7.24 10.26
N LEU A 13 -0.76 -7.05 10.49
CA LEU A 13 -1.26 -6.09 11.49
C LEU A 13 -0.87 -6.46 12.92
N ILE A 14 -0.94 -7.74 13.28
CA ILE A 14 -0.52 -8.23 14.60
C ILE A 14 0.97 -7.97 14.80
N SER A 15 1.80 -8.29 13.80
CA SER A 15 3.25 -8.05 13.87
C SER A 15 3.61 -6.56 14.01
N LEU A 16 2.84 -5.67 13.36
CA LEU A 16 3.00 -4.22 13.54
C LEU A 16 2.73 -3.82 15.00
N GLY A 17 1.61 -4.29 15.56
CA GLY A 17 1.23 -4.03 16.95
C GLY A 17 2.27 -4.56 17.94
N ASP A 18 2.77 -5.78 17.75
CA ASP A 18 3.79 -6.38 18.60
C ASP A 18 5.10 -5.59 18.55
N SER A 19 5.54 -5.16 17.36
CA SER A 19 6.77 -4.39 17.20
C SER A 19 6.67 -3.01 17.88
N MET A 20 5.50 -2.35 17.79
CA MET A 20 5.27 -1.06 18.46
C MET A 20 5.15 -1.20 19.97
N ALA A 21 4.54 -2.28 20.46
CA ALA A 21 4.49 -2.55 21.90
C ALA A 21 5.89 -2.77 22.48
N GLN A 22 6.76 -3.49 21.75
CA GLN A 22 8.15 -3.71 22.15
C GLN A 22 8.97 -2.41 22.17
N SER A 23 8.76 -1.50 21.20
CA SER A 23 9.46 -0.21 21.21
C SER A 23 9.09 0.62 22.44
N VAL A 24 7.80 0.64 22.82
CA VAL A 24 7.32 1.33 24.03
C VAL A 24 7.90 0.72 25.30
N GLN A 25 7.99 -0.61 25.36
CA GLN A 25 8.50 -1.28 26.55
C GLN A 25 10.00 -1.06 26.76
N GLN A 26 10.79 -0.94 25.68
CA GLN A 26 12.21 -0.62 25.75
C GLN A 26 12.49 0.84 26.19
N GLN A 27 11.55 1.77 25.95
CA GLN A 27 11.64 3.15 26.42
C GLN A 27 11.49 3.27 27.94
N GLN A 28 10.71 2.38 28.57
CA GLN A 28 10.49 2.45 30.01
C GLN A 28 11.73 2.04 30.82
N GLU A 29 12.70 1.39 30.17
CA GLU A 29 13.94 0.90 30.78
C GLU A 29 15.18 1.74 30.44
N LYS A 30 15.11 2.64 29.45
CA LYS A 30 16.23 3.47 28.97
C LYS A 30 15.73 4.87 28.60
N ASP A 31 16.47 5.91 28.99
CA ASP A 31 16.35 7.25 28.39
C ASP A 31 16.76 7.14 26.90
N VAL A 32 15.82 6.72 26.05
CA VAL A 32 15.99 6.65 24.60
C VAL A 32 15.63 8.01 24.03
N GLU A 33 16.49 8.58 23.20
CA GLU A 33 16.21 9.84 22.51
C GLU A 33 14.98 9.70 21.59
N ASP A 34 14.07 10.67 21.62
CA ASP A 34 12.83 10.69 20.83
C ASP A 34 13.04 10.41 19.33
N ALA A 35 14.20 10.80 18.78
CA ALA A 35 14.57 10.55 17.39
C ALA A 35 14.76 9.06 17.07
N GLN A 36 15.30 8.28 18.02
CA GLN A 36 15.54 6.85 17.88
C GLN A 36 14.26 6.02 18.08
N GLU A 37 13.31 6.54 18.86
CA GLU A 37 11.95 6.01 18.94
C GLU A 37 11.23 6.13 17.59
N LEU A 38 11.21 7.33 17.01
CA LEU A 38 10.55 7.56 15.71
C LEU A 38 11.18 6.71 14.60
N ASP A 39 12.49 6.50 14.64
CA ASP A 39 13.20 5.61 13.72
C ASP A 39 12.66 4.17 13.78
N THR A 40 12.47 3.66 15.00
CA THR A 40 11.97 2.31 15.27
C THR A 40 10.51 2.18 14.80
N ILE A 41 9.66 3.15 15.15
CA ILE A 41 8.25 3.18 14.74
C ILE A 41 8.12 3.17 13.22
N CYS A 42 8.90 4.00 12.54
CA CYS A 42 8.84 4.08 11.08
C CYS A 42 9.41 2.85 10.38
N LYS A 43 10.36 2.15 11.01
CA LYS A 43 10.83 0.86 10.51
C LYS A 43 9.74 -0.22 10.62
N SER A 44 9.06 -0.31 11.76
CA SER A 44 7.93 -1.24 11.93
C SER A 44 6.81 -0.97 10.93
N TRP A 45 6.56 0.31 10.63
CA TRP A 45 5.60 0.72 9.60
C TRP A 45 5.99 0.29 8.19
N GLU A 46 7.27 0.42 7.82
CA GLU A 46 7.81 -0.05 6.54
C GLU A 46 7.71 -1.58 6.39
N ASP A 47 8.03 -2.32 7.46
CA ASP A 47 7.93 -3.78 7.50
C ASP A 47 6.48 -4.24 7.30
N PHE A 48 5.52 -3.56 7.93
CA PHE A 48 4.09 -3.78 7.71
C PHE A 48 3.71 -3.54 6.25
N HIS A 49 4.15 -2.43 5.66
CA HIS A 49 3.86 -2.10 4.27
C HIS A 49 4.36 -3.17 3.30
N THR A 50 5.58 -3.67 3.52
CA THR A 50 6.17 -4.73 2.71
C THR A 50 5.35 -6.03 2.85
N CYS A 51 5.08 -6.47 4.08
CA CYS A 51 4.27 -7.66 4.38
C CYS A 51 2.88 -7.60 3.74
N ALA A 52 2.17 -6.48 3.92
CA ALA A 52 0.83 -6.31 3.39
C ALA A 52 0.84 -6.32 1.85
N SER A 53 1.82 -5.67 1.22
CA SER A 53 1.94 -5.63 -0.24
C SER A 53 2.21 -7.01 -0.83
N GLU A 54 3.08 -7.80 -0.21
CA GLU A 54 3.35 -9.19 -0.62
C GLU A 54 2.09 -10.06 -0.53
N VAL A 55 1.39 -10.04 0.60
CA VAL A 55 0.16 -10.82 0.80
C VAL A 55 -0.92 -10.43 -0.22
N LEU A 56 -1.13 -9.12 -0.42
CA LEU A 56 -2.18 -8.62 -1.29
C LEU A 56 -1.85 -8.81 -2.79
N SER A 57 -0.57 -8.82 -3.16
CA SER A 57 -0.14 -9.06 -4.56
C SER A 57 -0.56 -10.44 -5.09
N SER A 58 -0.83 -11.40 -4.20
CA SER A 58 -1.25 -12.75 -4.58
C SER A 58 -2.68 -12.82 -5.15
N CYS A 59 -3.53 -11.81 -4.88
CA CYS A 59 -4.94 -11.76 -5.27
C CYS A 59 -5.42 -10.32 -5.54
N PRO A 60 -5.02 -9.72 -6.67
CA PRO A 60 -5.15 -8.27 -6.90
C PRO A 60 -6.59 -7.76 -7.00
N GLU A 61 -7.53 -8.54 -7.55
CA GLU A 61 -8.92 -8.09 -7.75
C GLU A 61 -9.70 -7.99 -6.42
N GLU A 62 -9.64 -9.04 -5.60
CA GLU A 62 -10.28 -9.07 -4.29
C GLU A 62 -9.56 -8.13 -3.30
N ALA A 63 -8.22 -8.09 -3.34
CA ALA A 63 -7.43 -7.16 -2.53
C ALA A 63 -7.78 -5.69 -2.83
N ALA A 64 -7.98 -5.32 -4.10
CA ALA A 64 -8.31 -3.95 -4.48
C ALA A 64 -9.67 -3.48 -3.94
N ALA A 65 -10.71 -4.33 -4.06
CA ALA A 65 -12.04 -4.00 -3.54
C ALA A 65 -12.04 -3.83 -2.01
N ILE A 66 -11.30 -4.69 -1.31
CA ILE A 66 -11.18 -4.63 0.15
C ILE A 66 -10.36 -3.41 0.59
N TRP A 67 -9.23 -3.16 -0.07
CA TRP A 67 -8.40 -1.99 0.19
C TRP A 67 -9.20 -0.70 0.02
N GLU A 68 -10.05 -0.63 -1.02
CA GLU A 68 -10.96 0.49 -1.23
C GLU A 68 -11.96 0.67 -0.08
N SER A 69 -12.61 -0.42 0.34
CA SER A 69 -13.57 -0.41 1.46
C SER A 69 -12.90 0.03 2.78
N LEU A 70 -11.76 -0.56 3.13
CA LEU A 70 -11.01 -0.21 4.33
C LEU A 70 -10.51 1.23 4.31
N ARG A 71 -10.04 1.73 3.15
CA ARG A 71 -9.60 3.12 2.99
C ARG A 71 -10.77 4.09 3.08
N GLN A 72 -11.97 3.71 2.65
CA GLN A 72 -13.19 4.49 2.84
C GLN A 72 -13.59 4.57 4.31
N GLU A 73 -13.48 3.46 5.04
CA GLU A 73 -13.81 3.39 6.45
C GLU A 73 -12.79 4.14 7.31
N SER A 74 -11.49 4.03 7.00
CA SER A 74 -10.43 4.73 7.73
C SER A 74 -10.59 6.26 7.68
N ARG A 75 -11.08 6.81 6.57
CA ARG A 75 -11.37 8.25 6.41
C ARG A 75 -12.47 8.76 7.34
N LYS A 76 -13.33 7.89 7.85
CA LYS A 76 -14.40 8.28 8.81
C LYS A 76 -13.86 8.44 10.22
N ILE A 77 -12.69 7.88 10.52
CA ILE A 77 -12.09 7.96 11.84
C ILE A 77 -11.20 9.21 11.89
N GLN A 78 -11.52 10.14 12.79
CA GLN A 78 -10.69 11.32 13.04
C GLN A 78 -9.55 10.96 13.98
N PHE A 79 -8.50 10.32 13.45
CA PHE A 79 -7.23 10.22 14.16
C PHE A 79 -6.41 11.50 13.94
N GLN A 80 -5.83 12.04 15.01
CA GLN A 80 -4.84 13.11 14.89
C GLN A 80 -3.50 12.48 14.50
N GLY A 81 -3.01 12.82 13.31
CA GLY A 81 -1.80 12.25 12.74
C GLY A 81 -2.00 10.81 12.22
N ASN A 82 -1.13 10.40 11.30
CA ASN A 82 -1.07 9.02 10.84
C ASN A 82 0.39 8.60 10.56
N LEU A 83 0.66 7.30 10.68
CA LEU A 83 2.00 6.74 10.50
C LEU A 83 2.56 6.98 9.10
N GLN A 84 1.70 7.00 8.09
CA GLN A 84 2.12 7.34 6.74
C GLN A 84 2.68 8.75 6.68
N GLU A 85 1.97 9.77 7.18
CA GLU A 85 2.43 11.16 7.24
C GLU A 85 3.71 11.31 8.09
N LEU A 86 3.76 10.65 9.24
CA LEU A 86 4.93 10.70 10.13
C LEU A 86 6.18 10.10 9.48
N CYS A 87 6.02 9.01 8.72
CA CYS A 87 7.15 8.26 8.16
C CYS A 87 7.47 8.59 6.70
N SER A 88 6.60 9.32 5.99
CA SER A 88 6.79 9.68 4.57
C SER A 88 8.04 10.55 4.34
N SER A 89 8.43 11.38 5.31
CA SER A 89 9.63 12.24 5.23
C SER A 89 10.94 11.43 5.20
N ARG A 90 10.94 10.21 5.73
CA ARG A 90 12.12 9.33 5.80
C ARG A 90 12.43 8.66 4.46
N GLY A 91 11.42 8.46 3.62
CA GLY A 91 11.59 7.95 2.25
C GLY A 91 12.54 8.82 1.41
N HIS A 92 12.58 10.13 1.66
CA HIS A 92 13.51 11.05 0.98
C HIS A 92 14.97 10.92 1.43
N LEU A 93 15.23 10.59 2.71
CA LEU A 93 16.60 10.48 3.24
C LEU A 93 17.25 9.12 2.93
N ALA A 94 16.46 8.05 2.83
CA ALA A 94 16.93 6.74 2.38
C ALA A 94 17.05 6.64 0.84
N SER A 95 16.22 7.37 0.09
CA SER A 95 16.19 7.34 -1.37
C SER A 95 17.36 8.07 -2.04
N ASP A 96 18.12 8.91 -1.33
CA ASP A 96 19.31 9.57 -1.88
C ASP A 96 20.48 8.59 -2.16
N ARG A 97 20.35 7.32 -1.72
CA ARG A 97 21.33 6.26 -1.97
C ARG A 97 20.82 5.09 -2.83
N SER A 98 19.56 5.13 -3.26
CA SER A 98 18.95 4.10 -4.08
C SER A 98 17.73 4.71 -4.75
N SER A 99 17.85 4.92 -6.06
CA SER A 99 16.78 5.08 -7.06
C SER A 99 15.34 4.98 -6.52
N LEU A 100 14.59 6.08 -6.70
CA LEU A 100 13.13 6.25 -6.55
C LEU A 100 12.37 4.96 -6.18
N PRO A 101 11.69 4.88 -5.02
CA PRO A 101 10.59 3.94 -4.90
C PRO A 101 9.51 4.43 -5.87
N ALA A 102 9.22 3.62 -6.88
CA ALA A 102 8.11 3.85 -7.79
C ALA A 102 6.84 4.02 -6.95
N GLU A 103 6.28 5.22 -7.01
CA GLU A 103 4.92 5.55 -6.62
C GLU A 103 3.96 4.41 -7.02
N THR A 104 3.48 3.64 -6.03
CA THR A 104 2.66 2.44 -6.26
C THR A 104 1.21 2.75 -6.69
N ASN A 105 0.90 4.01 -6.99
CA ASN A 105 -0.34 4.48 -7.62
C ASN A 105 -0.32 4.42 -9.17
N GLN A 106 0.75 3.88 -9.79
CA GLN A 106 0.80 3.71 -11.24
C GLN A 106 -0.07 2.56 -11.80
N ALA A 107 -0.78 1.81 -10.95
CA ALA A 107 -1.82 0.88 -11.38
C ALA A 107 -3.19 1.56 -11.65
N THR A 108 -3.23 2.89 -11.74
CA THR A 108 -4.40 3.61 -12.25
C THR A 108 -4.64 3.23 -13.72
N LEU A 109 -5.60 2.32 -13.93
CA LEU A 109 -6.41 2.18 -15.14
C LEU A 109 -5.64 1.88 -16.45
N ARG A 110 -5.02 0.71 -16.57
CA ARG A 110 -5.05 0.03 -17.87
C ARG A 110 -6.41 -0.66 -18.01
N GLY A 111 -7.42 0.14 -18.33
CA GLY A 111 -8.68 -0.39 -18.83
C GLY A 111 -8.38 -1.29 -20.02
N SER A 112 -8.88 -2.53 -19.98
CA SER A 112 -8.79 -3.45 -21.11
C SER A 112 -9.61 -2.86 -22.25
N ALA A 113 -9.00 -2.05 -23.11
CA ALA A 113 -9.58 -1.75 -24.41
C ALA A 113 -9.56 -3.07 -25.18
N VAL A 114 -10.76 -3.63 -25.43
CA VAL A 114 -10.91 -4.71 -26.40
C VAL A 114 -10.24 -4.22 -27.69
N PRO A 115 -9.24 -4.91 -28.24
CA PRO A 115 -8.69 -4.52 -29.52
C PRO A 115 -9.83 -4.65 -30.52
N LEU A 116 -10.35 -3.53 -31.02
CA LEU A 116 -11.33 -3.57 -32.09
C LEU A 116 -10.67 -4.32 -33.25
N CYS A 117 -11.23 -5.48 -33.55
CA CYS A 117 -10.81 -6.29 -34.68
C CYS A 117 -10.85 -5.39 -35.94
N PRO A 118 -9.81 -5.39 -36.80
CA PRO A 118 -9.74 -4.52 -37.98
C PRO A 118 -10.94 -4.70 -38.92
N GLN A 119 -11.64 -5.84 -38.85
CA GLN A 119 -12.88 -6.08 -39.60
C GLN A 119 -14.06 -5.23 -39.12
N LEU A 120 -14.12 -4.87 -37.84
CA LEU A 120 -15.17 -4.03 -37.27
C LEU A 120 -14.99 -2.56 -37.67
N LEU A 121 -13.73 -2.11 -37.78
CA LEU A 121 -13.39 -0.76 -38.28
C LEU A 121 -13.72 -0.61 -39.77
N ALA A 122 -13.52 -1.66 -40.57
CA ALA A 122 -13.87 -1.64 -41.99
C ALA A 122 -15.39 -1.52 -42.21
N LEU A 123 -16.21 -2.17 -41.37
CA LEU A 123 -17.68 -2.11 -41.44
C LEU A 123 -18.25 -0.72 -41.10
N LEU A 124 -17.57 0.03 -40.23
CA LEU A 124 -17.98 1.40 -39.86
C LEU A 124 -17.57 2.45 -40.90
N ALA A 125 -16.62 2.13 -41.79
CA ALA A 125 -16.16 3.03 -42.86
C ALA A 125 -16.97 2.92 -44.17
N LEU A 126 -17.78 1.87 -44.35
CA LEU A 126 -18.59 1.67 -45.56
C LEU A 126 -19.64 2.76 -45.85
N PRO A 127 -20.30 3.42 -44.88
CA PRO A 127 -21.32 4.42 -45.18
C PRO A 127 -20.77 5.82 -45.49
N LEU A 128 -19.44 6.02 -45.48
CA LEU A 128 -18.78 7.29 -45.84
C LEU A 128 -18.30 7.34 -47.30
N LEU A 129 -18.53 6.28 -48.07
CA LEU A 129 -18.11 6.13 -49.47
C LEU A 129 -19.28 6.02 -50.46
N LEU A 130 -20.50 6.36 -50.02
CA LEU A 130 -21.68 6.46 -50.88
C LEU A 130 -22.26 7.88 -50.88
#